data_AF-A0AA85J0L9-F1
#
_entry.id   AF-A0AA85J0L9-F1
#
_cell.length_a   1.000
_cell.length_b   1.000
_cell.length_c   1.000
_cell.angle_alpha   90.00
_cell.angle_beta   90.00
_cell.angle_gamma   90.00
#
_symmetry.space_group_name_H-M   'P 1'
#
loop_
_entity.id
_entity.type
_entity.pdbx_description
1 polymer ?
#
loop_
_entity_poly.entity_id
_entity_poly.type
_entity_poly.pdbx_seq_one_letter_code
_entity_poly.pdbx_strand_id
1 'polypeptide(L)'
;MAQLLSVNKSTCVAAVGSGKTTIDNSQLQFPVTTEEEFTQLEASLKNPKFKESFMMKMVEKLSFNPESSLRAMINYVMDPKLSSRFTAFGTPKKLALTKCTFYAVITSVIVSKFVSATVSDDDVKKILKNTVKAYFHDIRDRVDKRDSRRRVAVDKKKSDQRISPDTSMDLLDDGDN
;
A
#
# COMPACT_ATOMS: atom_id res chain seq x y z
N MET A 1 -36.61 26.04 29.46
CA MET A 1 -36.90 24.59 29.43
C MET A 1 -35.57 23.84 29.32
N ALA A 2 -35.44 22.80 30.14
CA ALA A 2 -34.27 21.95 30.43
C ALA A 2 -33.53 21.42 29.17
N GLN A 3 -32.19 21.52 29.13
CA GLN A 3 -31.18 20.46 29.37
C GLN A 3 -31.35 19.17 28.55
N LEU A 4 -30.31 18.78 27.79
CA LEU A 4 -29.38 17.71 28.18
C LEU A 4 -28.27 17.50 27.13
N LEU A 5 -27.03 17.64 27.58
CA LEU A 5 -25.85 16.98 27.03
C LEU A 5 -26.04 15.47 27.11
N SER A 6 -25.68 14.72 26.07
CA SER A 6 -25.37 13.29 26.22
C SER A 6 -24.03 12.98 25.54
N VAL A 7 -23.02 12.99 26.39
CA VAL A 7 -21.73 12.34 26.22
C VAL A 7 -21.97 10.83 26.32
N ASN A 8 -21.63 10.08 25.27
CA ASN A 8 -21.40 8.66 25.42
C ASN A 8 -19.92 8.38 25.09
N LYS A 9 -19.12 8.47 26.15
CA LYS A 9 -17.91 7.66 26.34
C LYS A 9 -18.34 6.20 26.18
N SER A 10 -17.67 5.43 25.33
CA SER A 10 -17.67 3.98 25.47
C SER A 10 -16.30 3.52 25.92
N THR A 11 -16.30 3.13 27.18
CA THR A 11 -15.24 2.62 28.02
C THR A 11 -14.64 1.33 27.46
N CYS A 12 -13.31 1.27 27.50
CA CYS A 12 -12.54 0.04 27.37
C CYS A 12 -12.95 -0.93 28.49
N VAL A 13 -13.68 -1.99 28.15
CA VAL A 13 -13.91 -3.11 29.06
C VAL A 13 -12.97 -4.24 28.66
N ALA A 14 -11.94 -4.44 29.46
CA ALA A 14 -11.16 -5.66 29.44
C ALA A 14 -12.03 -6.80 29.97
N ALA A 15 -12.44 -7.69 29.08
CA ALA A 15 -12.96 -9.00 29.45
C ALA A 15 -11.96 -10.05 28.99
N VAL A 16 -11.28 -10.66 29.96
CA VAL A 16 -10.56 -11.92 29.80
C VAL A 16 -11.60 -12.97 29.41
N GLY A 17 -11.52 -13.46 28.17
CA GLY A 17 -12.43 -14.45 27.63
C GLY A 17 -11.74 -15.27 26.54
N SER A 18 -11.67 -16.57 26.77
CA SER A 18 -11.00 -17.57 25.96
C SER A 18 -11.39 -17.54 24.46
N GLY A 19 -10.38 -17.33 23.61
CA GLY A 19 -10.20 -18.02 22.33
C GLY A 19 -11.36 -18.11 21.35
N LYS A 20 -11.72 -16.99 20.72
CA LYS A 20 -12.20 -16.91 19.33
C LYS A 20 -12.00 -15.47 18.88
N THR A 21 -10.95 -15.21 18.09
CA THR A 21 -10.78 -13.89 17.45
C THR A 21 -11.87 -13.73 16.41
N THR A 22 -13.01 -13.19 16.81
CA THR A 22 -13.99 -12.60 15.90
C THR A 22 -13.27 -11.41 15.26
N ILE A 23 -12.61 -11.65 14.12
CA ILE A 23 -11.94 -10.58 13.39
C ILE A 23 -13.05 -9.63 12.96
N ASP A 24 -13.11 -8.48 13.61
CA ASP A 24 -14.00 -7.40 13.24
C ASP A 24 -13.47 -6.80 11.92
N ASN A 25 -13.90 -7.39 10.81
CA ASN A 25 -13.47 -7.01 9.46
C ASN A 25 -13.94 -5.59 9.05
N SER A 26 -14.68 -4.89 9.91
CA SER A 26 -15.09 -3.50 9.71
C SER A 26 -13.94 -2.48 9.81
N GLN A 27 -12.76 -2.93 10.28
CA GLN A 27 -11.61 -2.06 10.55
C GLN A 27 -10.60 -1.95 9.40
N LEU A 28 -10.72 -2.75 8.34
CA LEU A 28 -9.77 -2.69 7.21
C LEU A 28 -10.01 -1.44 6.36
N GLN A 29 -9.09 -0.47 6.47
CA GLN A 29 -9.04 0.69 5.59
C GLN A 29 -8.09 0.42 4.42
N PHE A 30 -8.48 0.89 3.23
CA PHE A 30 -7.68 0.77 2.02
C PHE A 30 -7.14 2.15 1.59
N PRO A 31 -5.92 2.24 1.04
CA PRO A 31 -4.98 1.12 0.83
C PRO A 31 -4.32 0.68 2.14
N VAL A 32 -4.06 -0.62 2.29
CA VAL A 32 -3.22 -1.16 3.37
C VAL A 32 -1.76 -0.78 3.14
N THR A 33 -1.05 -0.53 4.23
CA THR A 33 0.31 0.02 4.25
C THR A 33 1.31 -0.88 4.96
N THR A 34 0.84 -1.82 5.79
CA THR A 34 1.68 -2.74 6.56
C THR A 34 1.45 -4.21 6.19
N GLU A 35 2.40 -5.08 6.55
CA GLU A 35 2.29 -6.52 6.31
C GLU A 35 1.25 -7.15 7.26
N GLU A 36 1.06 -6.58 8.45
CA GLU A 36 0.05 -7.00 9.42
C GLU A 36 -1.36 -6.72 8.90
N GLU A 37 -1.61 -5.52 8.37
CA GLU A 37 -2.89 -5.16 7.73
C GLU A 37 -3.17 -6.08 6.52
N PHE A 38 -2.15 -6.36 5.71
CA PHE A 38 -2.27 -7.30 4.59
C PHE A 38 -2.56 -8.74 5.06
N THR A 39 -1.93 -9.18 6.14
CA THR A 39 -2.20 -10.49 6.74
C THR A 39 -3.63 -10.58 7.27
N GLN A 40 -4.13 -9.51 7.89
CA GLN A 40 -5.51 -9.41 8.33
C GLN A 40 -6.47 -9.43 7.13
N LEU A 41 -6.15 -8.78 6.02
CA LEU A 41 -6.91 -8.89 4.77
C LEU A 41 -6.98 -10.34 4.29
N GLU A 42 -5.85 -11.04 4.20
CA GLU A 42 -5.80 -12.46 3.79
C GLU A 42 -6.63 -13.36 4.70
N ALA A 43 -6.60 -13.13 6.03
CA ALA A 43 -7.44 -13.84 6.98
C ALA A 43 -8.94 -13.51 6.77
N SER A 44 -9.27 -12.24 6.53
CA SER A 44 -10.64 -11.75 6.33
C SER A 44 -11.26 -12.32 5.07
N LEU A 45 -10.47 -12.53 4.00
CA LEU A 45 -10.92 -13.14 2.74
C LEU A 45 -11.36 -14.60 2.88
N LYS A 46 -11.04 -15.26 4.00
CA LYS A 46 -11.58 -16.60 4.33
C LYS A 46 -13.04 -16.53 4.79
N ASN A 47 -13.52 -15.38 5.24
CA ASN A 47 -14.92 -15.14 5.57
C ASN A 47 -15.73 -14.88 4.29
N PRO A 48 -16.76 -15.69 3.97
CA PRO A 48 -17.52 -15.53 2.72
C PRO A 48 -18.21 -14.18 2.57
N LYS A 49 -18.80 -13.64 3.63
CA LYS A 49 -19.51 -12.35 3.60
C LYS A 49 -18.55 -11.20 3.31
N PHE A 50 -17.38 -11.21 3.94
CA PHE A 50 -16.33 -10.22 3.65
C PHE A 50 -15.81 -10.38 2.23
N LYS A 51 -15.54 -11.61 1.79
CA LYS A 51 -15.05 -11.90 0.44
C LYS A 51 -16.00 -11.40 -0.63
N GLU A 52 -17.32 -11.57 -0.46
CA GLU A 52 -18.34 -11.07 -1.39
C GLU A 52 -18.35 -9.54 -1.43
N SER A 53 -18.35 -8.87 -0.28
CA SER A 53 -18.26 -7.41 -0.20
C SER A 53 -16.97 -6.89 -0.85
N PHE A 54 -15.84 -7.57 -0.60
CA PHE A 54 -14.56 -7.24 -1.21
C PHE A 54 -14.57 -7.42 -2.73
N MET A 55 -15.16 -8.51 -3.24
CA MET A 55 -15.35 -8.72 -4.68
C MET A 55 -16.16 -7.61 -5.32
N MET A 56 -17.23 -7.14 -4.68
CA MET A 56 -18.03 -6.00 -5.15
C MET A 56 -17.17 -4.74 -5.31
N LYS A 57 -16.31 -4.45 -4.32
CA LYS A 57 -15.35 -3.35 -4.41
C LYS A 57 -14.32 -3.54 -5.53
N MET A 58 -13.89 -4.78 -5.82
CA MET A 58 -13.01 -5.04 -6.97
C MET A 58 -13.74 -4.80 -8.30
N VAL A 59 -15.01 -5.21 -8.41
CA VAL A 59 -15.84 -4.97 -9.60
C VAL A 59 -15.94 -3.47 -9.90
N GLU A 60 -16.08 -2.62 -8.88
CA GLU A 60 -16.05 -1.15 -9.02
C GLU A 60 -14.71 -0.59 -9.54
N LYS A 61 -13.63 -1.37 -9.48
CA LYS A 61 -12.29 -1.00 -10.01
C LYS A 61 -11.99 -1.61 -11.37
N LEU A 62 -12.95 -2.32 -11.99
CA LEU A 62 -12.79 -2.78 -13.37
C LEU A 62 -12.62 -1.59 -14.31
N SER A 63 -11.72 -1.75 -15.26
CA SER A 63 -11.40 -0.78 -16.31
C SER A 63 -11.75 -1.36 -17.68
N PHE A 64 -11.39 -0.66 -18.76
CA PHE A 64 -11.66 -1.10 -20.13
C PHE A 64 -10.85 -2.33 -20.57
N ASN A 65 -9.74 -2.64 -19.90
CA ASN A 65 -8.88 -3.80 -20.22
C ASN A 65 -8.40 -4.51 -18.93
N PRO A 66 -7.98 -5.79 -19.02
CA PRO A 66 -7.56 -6.56 -17.86
C PRO A 66 -6.31 -5.99 -17.18
N GLU A 67 -5.39 -5.38 -17.92
CA GLU A 67 -4.16 -4.81 -17.37
C GLU A 67 -4.43 -3.62 -16.45
N SER A 68 -5.25 -2.67 -16.91
CA SER A 68 -5.62 -1.48 -16.14
C SER A 68 -6.49 -1.86 -14.96
N SER A 69 -7.40 -2.84 -15.13
CA SER A 69 -8.21 -3.38 -14.03
C SER A 69 -7.32 -3.95 -12.92
N LEU A 70 -6.33 -4.77 -13.29
CA LEU A 70 -5.38 -5.34 -12.33
C LEU A 70 -4.61 -4.26 -11.58
N ARG A 71 -4.05 -3.28 -12.31
CA ARG A 71 -3.30 -2.18 -11.71
C ARG A 71 -4.18 -1.34 -10.78
N ALA A 72 -5.42 -1.05 -11.17
CA ALA A 72 -6.37 -0.29 -10.36
C ALA A 72 -6.76 -1.02 -9.07
N MET A 73 -7.07 -2.32 -9.16
CA MET A 73 -7.41 -3.14 -7.99
C MET A 73 -6.23 -3.29 -7.02
N ILE A 74 -5.01 -3.52 -7.53
CA ILE A 74 -3.81 -3.59 -6.66
C ILE A 74 -3.55 -2.25 -5.98
N ASN A 75 -3.61 -1.13 -6.71
CA ASN A 75 -3.41 0.21 -6.13
C ASN A 75 -4.51 0.63 -5.16
N TYR A 76 -5.72 0.09 -5.32
CA TYR A 76 -6.80 0.29 -4.35
C TYR A 76 -6.47 -0.43 -3.05
N VAL A 77 -6.00 -1.67 -3.13
CA VAL A 77 -5.80 -2.51 -1.94
C VAL A 77 -4.51 -2.19 -1.20
N MET A 78 -3.39 -2.01 -1.90
CA MET A 78 -2.09 -1.83 -1.27
C MET A 78 -1.42 -0.54 -1.72
N ASP A 79 -0.75 0.12 -0.81
CA ASP A 79 0.04 1.28 -1.15
C ASP A 79 1.31 0.86 -1.94
N PRO A 80 1.94 1.81 -2.65
CA PRO A 80 3.17 1.52 -3.40
C PRO A 80 4.34 1.01 -2.55
N LYS A 81 4.46 1.44 -1.29
CA LYS A 81 5.57 1.03 -0.43
C LYS A 81 5.42 -0.44 -0.04
N LEU A 82 4.25 -0.85 0.43
CA LEU A 82 3.94 -2.25 0.72
C LEU A 82 4.09 -3.09 -0.55
N SER A 83 3.54 -2.63 -1.67
CA SER A 83 3.63 -3.32 -2.96
C SER A 83 5.08 -3.60 -3.40
N SER A 84 6.04 -2.73 -3.05
CA SER A 84 7.47 -2.93 -3.38
C SER A 84 8.12 -4.14 -2.69
N ARG A 85 7.49 -4.67 -1.63
CA ARG A 85 7.90 -5.87 -0.89
C ARG A 85 7.45 -7.17 -1.54
N PHE A 86 6.55 -7.09 -2.52
CA PHE A 86 6.05 -8.24 -3.26
C PHE A 86 6.78 -8.41 -4.58
N THR A 87 6.65 -9.61 -5.12
CA THR A 87 6.98 -9.96 -6.50
C THR A 87 5.89 -10.89 -7.04
N ALA A 88 5.85 -11.11 -8.35
CA ALA A 88 4.88 -12.03 -8.94
C ALA A 88 4.98 -13.43 -8.32
N PHE A 89 6.16 -14.05 -8.30
CA PHE A 89 6.34 -15.46 -7.86
C PHE A 89 7.12 -15.64 -6.55
N GLY A 90 7.52 -14.55 -5.90
CA GLY A 90 8.35 -14.60 -4.70
C GLY A 90 9.84 -14.65 -5.03
N THR A 91 10.63 -14.27 -4.02
CA THR A 91 12.08 -14.49 -3.94
C THR A 91 12.41 -14.80 -2.47
N PRO A 92 13.61 -15.27 -2.10
CA PRO A 92 13.94 -15.50 -0.70
C PRO A 92 13.73 -14.28 0.23
N LYS A 93 13.77 -13.07 -0.34
CA LYS A 93 13.60 -11.81 0.40
C LYS A 93 12.22 -11.17 0.23
N LYS A 94 11.33 -11.72 -0.61
CA LYS A 94 10.08 -11.06 -1.02
C LYS A 94 8.91 -12.02 -1.17
N LEU A 95 7.73 -11.56 -0.77
CA LEU A 95 6.49 -12.33 -0.84
C LEU A 95 6.03 -12.54 -2.29
N ALA A 96 5.36 -13.67 -2.52
CA ALA A 96 4.81 -14.06 -3.82
C ALA A 96 3.34 -13.66 -3.90
N LEU A 97 3.00 -12.69 -4.75
CA LEU A 97 1.60 -12.27 -4.90
C LEU A 97 0.72 -13.40 -5.42
N THR A 98 1.23 -14.27 -6.29
CA THR A 98 0.46 -15.40 -6.85
C THR A 98 0.03 -16.43 -5.81
N LYS A 99 0.58 -16.39 -4.58
CA LYS A 99 0.19 -17.26 -3.47
C LYS A 99 -0.87 -16.63 -2.56
N CYS A 100 -1.20 -15.36 -2.77
CA CYS A 100 -2.15 -14.62 -1.94
C CYS A 100 -3.60 -14.87 -2.39
N THR A 101 -4.51 -15.08 -1.43
CA THR A 101 -5.95 -15.22 -1.66
C THR A 101 -6.52 -13.98 -2.33
N PHE A 102 -6.03 -12.81 -1.91
CA PHE A 102 -6.32 -11.51 -2.52
C PHE A 102 -6.16 -11.53 -4.05
N TYR A 103 -5.02 -12.04 -4.53
CA TYR A 103 -4.73 -12.08 -5.95
C TYR A 103 -5.62 -13.07 -6.71
N ALA A 104 -5.94 -14.22 -6.09
CA ALA A 104 -6.89 -15.16 -6.65
C ALA A 104 -8.29 -14.53 -6.81
N VAL A 105 -8.73 -13.72 -5.83
CA VAL A 105 -10.00 -13.00 -5.89
C VAL A 105 -10.01 -11.97 -7.03
N ILE A 106 -9.00 -11.10 -7.10
CA ILE A 106 -8.86 -10.15 -8.22
C ILE A 106 -8.86 -10.86 -9.57
N THR A 107 -8.07 -11.93 -9.69
CA THR A 107 -7.95 -12.69 -10.94
C THR A 107 -9.31 -13.24 -11.34
N SER A 108 -10.09 -13.78 -10.40
CA SER A 108 -11.43 -14.30 -10.68
C SER A 108 -12.40 -13.23 -11.18
N VAL A 109 -12.35 -12.01 -10.62
CA VAL A 109 -13.20 -10.88 -11.02
C VAL A 109 -12.83 -10.39 -12.42
N ILE A 110 -11.54 -10.33 -12.74
CA ILE A 110 -11.09 -9.90 -14.07
C ILE A 110 -11.41 -10.98 -15.12
N VAL A 111 -11.09 -12.24 -14.82
CA VAL A 111 -11.39 -13.37 -15.72
C VAL A 111 -12.88 -13.43 -16.02
N SER A 112 -13.76 -13.34 -15.02
CA SER A 112 -15.21 -13.39 -15.24
C SER A 112 -15.72 -12.24 -16.12
N LYS A 113 -15.04 -11.08 -16.12
CA LYS A 113 -15.42 -9.93 -16.94
C LYS A 113 -14.92 -10.02 -18.39
N PHE A 114 -13.71 -10.53 -18.59
CA PHE A 114 -13.00 -10.42 -19.88
C PHE A 114 -12.96 -11.71 -20.69
N VAL A 115 -13.26 -12.86 -20.08
CA VAL A 115 -13.45 -14.09 -20.84
C VAL A 115 -14.67 -13.95 -21.74
N SER A 116 -14.51 -14.33 -23.00
CA SER A 116 -15.54 -14.27 -24.01
C SER A 116 -15.35 -15.38 -25.04
N ALA A 117 -16.20 -15.45 -26.06
CA ALA A 117 -16.05 -16.43 -27.14
C ALA A 117 -14.73 -16.30 -27.91
N THR A 118 -14.10 -15.11 -27.91
CA THR A 118 -12.86 -14.82 -28.64
C THR A 118 -11.63 -14.69 -27.76
N VAL A 119 -11.80 -14.61 -26.44
CA VAL A 119 -10.72 -14.46 -25.47
C VAL A 119 -10.87 -15.55 -24.42
N SER A 120 -9.94 -16.51 -24.43
CA SER A 120 -9.95 -17.63 -23.49
C SER A 120 -9.53 -17.20 -22.07
N ASP A 121 -9.91 -17.99 -21.08
CA ASP A 121 -9.45 -17.81 -19.69
C ASP A 121 -7.91 -17.82 -19.58
N ASP A 122 -7.25 -18.71 -20.32
CA ASP A 122 -5.79 -18.79 -20.35
C ASP A 122 -5.14 -17.55 -20.94
N ASP A 123 -5.73 -16.93 -21.96
CA ASP A 123 -5.24 -15.68 -22.53
C ASP A 123 -5.35 -14.53 -21.53
N VAL A 124 -6.49 -14.40 -20.83
CA VAL A 124 -6.65 -13.38 -19.77
C VAL A 124 -5.64 -13.62 -18.65
N LYS A 125 -5.49 -14.85 -18.16
CA LYS A 125 -4.51 -15.20 -17.11
C LYS A 125 -3.07 -14.90 -17.54
N LYS A 126 -2.73 -15.14 -18.81
CA LYS A 126 -1.41 -14.81 -19.38
C LYS A 126 -1.16 -13.30 -19.38
N ILE A 127 -2.15 -12.51 -19.77
CA ILE A 127 -2.09 -11.03 -19.71
C ILE A 127 -1.88 -10.57 -18.26
N LEU A 128 -2.64 -11.12 -17.31
CA LEU A 128 -2.52 -10.78 -15.89
C LEU A 128 -1.13 -11.14 -15.33
N LYS A 129 -0.59 -12.31 -15.68
CA LYS A 129 0.75 -12.75 -15.28
C LYS A 129 1.86 -11.83 -15.80
N ASN A 130 1.73 -11.32 -17.01
CA ASN A 130 2.69 -10.36 -17.57
C ASN A 130 2.54 -8.98 -16.91
N THR A 131 1.30 -8.55 -16.69
CA THR A 131 0.99 -7.26 -16.05
C THR A 131 1.49 -7.20 -14.62
N VAL A 132 1.29 -8.25 -13.82
CA VAL A 132 1.72 -8.27 -12.42
C VAL A 132 3.25 -8.23 -12.29
N LYS A 133 3.98 -8.89 -13.20
CA LYS A 133 5.45 -8.79 -13.28
C LYS A 133 5.89 -7.36 -13.56
N ALA A 134 5.34 -6.74 -14.60
CA ALA A 134 5.65 -5.38 -15.00
C ALA A 134 5.31 -4.39 -13.88
N TYR A 135 4.12 -4.51 -13.28
CA TYR A 135 3.68 -3.68 -12.16
C TYR A 135 4.68 -3.68 -11.00
N PHE A 136 5.08 -4.85 -10.50
CA PHE A 136 6.03 -4.91 -9.38
C PHE A 136 7.46 -4.49 -9.77
N HIS A 137 7.83 -4.59 -11.04
CA HIS A 137 9.06 -3.98 -11.53
C HIS A 137 8.97 -2.45 -11.45
N ASP A 138 7.92 -1.85 -12.03
CA ASP A 138 7.68 -0.41 -12.07
C ASP A 138 7.60 0.21 -10.66
N ILE A 139 6.88 -0.44 -9.74
CA ILE A 139 6.69 0.06 -8.38
C ILE A 139 8.02 0.12 -7.63
N ARG A 140 8.88 -0.90 -7.78
CA ARG A 140 10.18 -0.94 -7.11
C ARG A 140 11.09 0.16 -7.64
N ASP A 141 11.22 0.26 -8.96
CA ASP A 141 11.99 1.34 -9.60
C ASP A 141 11.50 2.73 -9.16
N ARG A 142 10.17 2.91 -9.05
CA ARG A 142 9.57 4.17 -8.59
C ARG A 142 9.90 4.48 -7.12
N VAL A 143 9.88 3.49 -6.24
CA VAL A 143 10.21 3.65 -4.81
C VAL A 143 11.70 3.96 -4.66
N ASP A 144 12.57 3.22 -5.35
CA ASP A 144 14.02 3.41 -5.30
C ASP A 144 14.42 4.82 -5.79
N LYS A 145 13.81 5.29 -6.89
CA LYS A 145 13.98 6.66 -7.39
C LYS A 145 13.49 7.72 -6.40
N ARG A 146 12.39 7.47 -5.69
CA ARG A 146 11.88 8.39 -4.66
C ARG A 146 12.84 8.49 -3.48
N ASP A 147 13.41 7.37 -3.03
CA ASP A 147 14.34 7.36 -1.92
C ASP A 147 15.69 8.00 -2.29
N SER A 148 16.14 7.80 -3.53
CA SER A 148 17.34 8.47 -4.06
C SER A 148 17.20 9.99 -4.03
N ARG A 149 16.08 10.53 -4.52
CA ARG A 149 15.81 11.98 -4.49
C ARG A 149 15.74 12.55 -3.07
N ARG A 150 15.20 11.79 -2.11
CA ARG A 150 15.13 12.23 -0.70
C ARG A 150 16.52 12.37 -0.09
N ARG A 151 17.45 11.46 -0.37
CA ARG A 151 18.83 11.52 0.13
C ARG A 151 19.56 12.75 -0.42
N VAL A 152 19.48 12.98 -1.73
CA VAL A 152 20.10 14.15 -2.38
C VAL A 152 19.58 15.48 -1.79
N ALA A 153 18.29 15.59 -1.50
CA ALA A 153 17.71 16.79 -0.90
C ALA A 153 18.20 17.05 0.54
N VAL A 154 18.43 15.99 1.32
CA VAL A 154 18.95 16.11 2.70
C VAL A 154 20.40 16.57 2.70
N ASP A 155 21.22 16.02 1.80
CA ASP A 155 22.64 16.38 1.72
C ASP A 155 22.84 17.85 1.31
N LYS A 156 22.05 18.35 0.35
CA LYS A 156 22.09 19.77 -0.06
C LYS A 156 21.72 20.72 1.07
N LYS A 157 20.74 20.36 1.92
CA LYS A 157 20.35 21.18 3.06
C LYS A 157 21.43 21.24 4.15
N LYS A 158 22.28 20.21 4.25
CA LYS A 158 23.40 20.16 5.20
C LYS A 158 24.62 20.96 4.74
N SER A 159 24.85 21.10 3.44
CA SER A 159 25.90 21.96 2.90
C SER A 159 25.57 23.46 3.04
N ASP A 160 24.30 23.85 2.88
CA ASP A 160 23.90 25.26 2.95
C ASP A 160 23.93 25.83 4.39
N GLN A 161 23.91 24.99 5.43
CA GLN A 161 24.05 25.44 6.83
C GLN A 161 25.49 25.68 7.29
N ARG A 162 26.51 25.44 6.45
CA ARG A 162 27.93 25.62 6.82
C ARG A 162 28.54 26.96 6.39
N ILE A 163 27.76 27.86 5.80
CA ILE A 163 28.23 29.16 5.31
C ILE A 163 27.61 30.27 6.17
N SER A 164 27.99 30.34 7.44
CA SER A 164 28.01 31.61 8.16
C SER A 164 29.46 32.07 8.18
N PRO A 165 29.83 33.20 7.56
CA PRO A 165 31.13 33.78 7.81
C PRO A 165 31.06 34.39 9.21
N ASP A 166 31.68 33.69 10.15
CA ASP A 166 32.01 34.23 11.47
C ASP A 166 32.96 35.40 11.22
N THR A 167 32.39 36.61 11.14
CA THR A 167 33.15 37.83 10.90
C THR A 167 33.55 38.37 12.26
N SER A 168 34.51 37.72 12.92
CA SER A 168 35.27 38.37 13.98
C SER A 168 36.29 39.29 13.31
N MET A 169 35.97 40.58 13.21
CA MET A 169 36.98 41.60 12.96
C MET A 169 37.83 41.72 14.23
N ASP A 170 38.96 41.04 14.23
CA ASP A 170 40.04 41.31 15.17
C ASP A 170 40.55 42.74 14.97
N LEU A 171 40.70 43.44 16.10
CA LEU A 171 41.39 44.71 16.23
C LEU A 171 42.81 44.60 15.64
N LEU A 172 43.19 45.57 14.83
CA LEU A 172 44.56 46.07 14.84
C LEU A 172 44.52 47.58 15.10
N ASP A 173 44.80 47.88 16.37
CA ASP A 173 45.41 49.10 16.87
C ASP A 173 46.81 49.19 16.27
N ASP A 174 47.10 50.24 15.50
CA ASP A 174 48.46 50.68 15.22
C ASP A 174 48.43 52.20 15.03
N GLY A 175 49.09 52.88 15.98
CA GLY A 175 49.27 54.31 16.01
C GLY A 175 50.42 54.81 15.13
N ASP A 176 50.67 56.11 15.31
CA ASP A 176 51.76 56.96 14.78
C ASP A 176 51.67 57.42 13.31
N ASN A 177 51.23 58.66 13.11
CA ASN A 177 52.12 59.84 13.10
C ASN A 177 51.35 61.15 12.81
#